data_AF-A0A6N6MW47-F1
#
_entry.id   AF-A0A6N6MW47-F1
#
_cell.length_a   1.000
_cell.length_b   1.000
_cell.length_c   1.000
_cell.angle_alpha   90.00
_cell.angle_beta   90.00
_cell.angle_gamma   90.00
#
_symmetry.space_group_name_H-M   'P 1'
#
loop_
_entity.id
_entity.type
_entity.pdbx_description
1 polymer ?
#
loop_
_entity_poly.entity_id
_entity_poly.type
_entity_poly.pdbx_seq_one_letter_code
_entity_poly.pdbx_strand_id
1 'polypeptide(L)'
;MNGQEIDVTLERIALIRRLVVAWNGEGHGAPIVHPDAPYGSTAWDEDIANVTGDDEGAEEEHRAVGEALKAFVRHATLKPGRFTYHNPLEKLDLSEFEDVFRDAATGRSPAQITFDVTAEHLALIPHLAVIWDAERAVPAVEAAEPYGAGAGLADAMAARLGIPAAGAEGRLDRLHHEMQPALQIFLRYADIAPGPYR
;
A
#
# COMPACT_ATOMS: atom_id res chain seq x y z
N MET A 1 -6.47 22.79 -11.60
CA MET A 1 -6.80 22.29 -10.25
C MET A 1 -5.62 22.63 -9.37
N ASN A 2 -5.78 23.54 -8.40
CA ASN A 2 -4.72 23.81 -7.43
C ASN A 2 -4.60 22.55 -6.56
N GLY A 3 -3.53 21.77 -6.73
CA GLY A 3 -3.26 20.62 -5.88
C GLY A 3 -3.13 21.10 -4.44
N GLN A 4 -3.93 20.53 -3.55
CA GLN A 4 -3.80 20.76 -2.11
C GLN A 4 -2.39 20.32 -1.69
N GLU A 5 -1.70 21.18 -0.97
CA GLU A 5 -0.38 20.86 -0.42
C GLU A 5 -0.57 19.87 0.74
N ILE A 6 0.15 18.74 0.68
CA ILE A 6 0.12 17.68 1.69
C ILE A 6 1.42 17.75 2.46
N ASP A 7 1.32 17.97 3.78
CA ASP A 7 2.49 18.00 4.65
C ASP A 7 2.83 16.59 5.16
N VAL A 8 4.03 16.13 4.83
CA VAL A 8 4.57 14.83 5.25
C VAL A 8 5.59 15.06 6.36
N THR A 9 5.24 14.67 7.58
CA THR A 9 6.12 14.80 8.77
C THR A 9 6.97 13.54 8.98
N LEU A 10 7.92 13.60 9.91
CA LEU A 10 8.73 12.43 10.28
C LEU A 10 7.88 11.34 10.95
N GLU A 11 6.92 11.75 11.79
CA GLU A 11 5.98 10.88 12.47
C GLU A 11 5.09 10.15 11.45
N ARG A 12 4.58 10.86 10.43
CA ARG A 12 3.79 10.27 9.35
C ARG A 12 4.59 9.29 8.51
N ILE A 13 5.86 9.60 8.20
CA ILE A 13 6.75 8.66 7.54
C ILE A 13 6.95 7.40 8.41
N ALA A 14 7.12 7.57 9.72
CA ALA A 14 7.28 6.45 10.64
C ALA A 14 6.02 5.58 10.72
N LEU A 15 4.82 6.19 10.72
CA LEU A 15 3.54 5.49 10.68
C LEU A 15 3.32 4.78 9.35
N ILE A 16 3.59 5.44 8.21
CA ILE A 16 3.48 4.82 6.87
C ILE A 16 4.35 3.56 6.78
N ARG A 17 5.57 3.59 7.33
CA ARG A 17 6.49 2.44 7.36
C ARG A 17 5.98 1.26 8.20
N ARG A 18 5.00 1.49 9.07
CA ARG A 18 4.34 0.46 9.88
C ARG A 18 3.02 -0.02 9.28
N LEU A 19 2.51 0.63 8.24
CA LEU A 19 1.27 0.22 7.60
C LEU A 19 1.37 -1.23 7.09
N VAL A 20 0.31 -1.99 7.34
CA VAL A 20 0.16 -3.35 6.85
C VAL A 20 -0.72 -3.35 5.63
N VAL A 21 -0.24 -3.96 4.54
CA VAL A 21 -0.96 -4.02 3.26
C VAL A 21 -1.64 -5.38 3.10
N ALA A 22 -2.96 -5.35 2.97
CA ALA A 22 -3.82 -6.46 2.62
C ALA A 22 -4.32 -6.33 1.16
N TRP A 23 -5.17 -7.27 0.72
CA TRP A 23 -5.76 -7.29 -0.61
C TRP A 23 -7.29 -7.20 -0.54
N ASN A 24 -7.87 -6.10 -1.01
CA ASN A 24 -9.31 -6.04 -1.25
C ASN A 24 -9.63 -6.80 -2.55
N GLY A 25 -10.54 -7.77 -2.51
CA GLY A 25 -11.00 -8.53 -3.67
C GLY A 25 -12.17 -7.92 -4.45
N GLU A 26 -12.71 -6.78 -4.01
CA GLU A 26 -13.80 -6.08 -4.69
C GLU A 26 -13.37 -5.53 -6.06
N GLY A 27 -14.30 -5.42 -7.01
CA GLY A 27 -14.02 -4.85 -8.33
C GLY A 27 -12.94 -5.63 -9.09
N HIS A 28 -11.83 -4.97 -9.41
CA HIS A 28 -10.65 -5.61 -10.00
C HIS A 28 -9.68 -6.19 -8.96
N GLY A 29 -9.93 -5.90 -7.69
CA GLY A 29 -9.02 -6.09 -6.59
C GLY A 29 -8.00 -4.95 -6.48
N ALA A 30 -7.53 -4.68 -5.27
CA ALA A 30 -6.45 -3.71 -5.05
C ALA A 30 -5.81 -3.85 -3.66
N PRO A 31 -4.57 -3.36 -3.48
CA PRO A 31 -3.99 -3.22 -2.15
C PRO A 31 -4.82 -2.28 -1.26
N ILE A 32 -4.99 -2.67 0.01
CA ILE A 32 -5.64 -1.86 1.06
C ILE A 32 -4.78 -1.89 2.33
N VAL A 33 -4.88 -0.88 3.18
CA VAL A 33 -4.34 -1.00 4.55
C VAL A 33 -5.23 -1.96 5.34
N HIS A 34 -4.65 -2.92 6.06
CA HIS A 34 -5.41 -3.93 6.81
C HIS A 34 -6.41 -3.27 7.78
N PRO A 35 -7.73 -3.48 7.65
CA PRO A 35 -8.74 -2.76 8.42
C PRO A 35 -8.63 -2.97 9.93
N ASP A 36 -8.45 -4.23 10.36
CA ASP A 36 -8.42 -4.55 11.80
C ASP A 36 -7.05 -4.37 12.44
N ALA A 37 -5.99 -4.27 11.64
CA ALA A 37 -4.61 -4.26 12.13
C ALA A 37 -3.70 -3.37 11.27
N PRO A 38 -4.07 -2.09 11.06
CA PRO A 38 -3.40 -1.22 10.10
C PRO A 38 -1.92 -1.01 10.41
N TYR A 39 -1.50 -1.15 11.67
CA TYR A 39 -0.10 -1.03 12.11
C TYR A 39 0.51 -2.34 12.64
N GLY A 40 -0.15 -3.48 12.37
CA GLY A 40 0.31 -4.81 12.77
C GLY A 40 -0.29 -5.33 14.08
N SER A 41 -1.16 -4.56 14.72
CA SER A 41 -1.95 -4.98 15.89
C SER A 41 -3.36 -4.41 15.82
N THR A 42 -4.30 -5.02 16.58
CA THR A 42 -5.67 -4.52 16.72
C THR A 42 -5.78 -3.31 17.65
N ALA A 43 -4.74 -3.02 18.44
CA ALA A 43 -4.63 -1.83 19.29
C ALA A 43 -3.92 -0.71 18.50
N TRP A 44 -4.51 -0.35 17.36
CA TRP A 44 -3.88 0.55 16.40
C TRP A 44 -3.74 1.99 16.92
N ASP A 45 -4.59 2.40 17.85
CA ASP A 45 -4.52 3.66 18.57
C ASP A 45 -3.28 3.73 19.46
N GLU A 46 -3.00 2.66 20.21
CA GLU A 46 -1.75 2.51 20.97
C GLU A 46 -0.52 2.49 20.03
N ASP A 47 -0.61 1.85 18.88
CA ASP A 47 0.48 1.83 17.88
C ASP A 47 0.79 3.24 17.35
N ILE A 48 -0.23 4.08 17.14
CA ILE A 48 -0.06 5.49 16.75
C ILE A 48 0.55 6.30 17.89
N ALA A 49 -0.02 6.20 19.09
CA ALA A 49 0.46 6.89 20.30
C ALA A 49 1.94 6.59 20.57
N ASN A 50 2.37 5.35 20.37
CA ASN A 50 3.78 4.94 20.50
C ASN A 50 4.74 5.62 19.50
N VAL A 51 4.22 6.18 18.39
CA VAL A 51 5.02 6.97 17.42
C VAL A 51 4.92 8.46 17.71
N THR A 52 3.71 8.95 17.97
CA THR A 52 3.42 10.39 18.03
C THR A 52 3.63 10.97 19.43
N GLY A 53 3.55 10.13 20.47
CA GLY A 53 3.45 10.56 21.86
C GLY A 53 2.12 11.21 22.21
N ASP A 54 1.09 11.04 21.36
CA ASP A 54 -0.25 11.60 21.52
C ASP A 54 -1.29 10.47 21.56
N ASP A 55 -1.85 10.26 22.74
CA ASP A 55 -2.83 9.21 23.03
C ASP A 55 -4.27 9.63 22.69
N GLU A 56 -4.54 10.94 22.53
CA GLU A 56 -5.90 11.47 22.29
C GLU A 56 -6.17 11.70 20.79
N GLY A 57 -5.14 11.96 20.00
CA GLY A 57 -5.23 12.32 18.57
C GLY A 57 -5.19 11.17 17.56
N ALA A 58 -5.29 9.91 17.99
CA ALA A 58 -4.99 8.75 17.12
C ALA A 58 -5.87 8.67 15.86
N GLU A 59 -7.17 8.95 15.95
CA GLU A 59 -8.08 8.96 14.79
C GLU A 59 -7.73 10.04 13.76
N GLU A 60 -7.45 11.26 14.23
CA GLU A 60 -7.06 12.37 13.36
C GLU A 60 -5.73 12.07 12.67
N GLU A 61 -4.76 11.52 13.41
CA GLU A 61 -3.47 11.16 12.85
C GLU A 61 -3.58 9.97 11.88
N HIS A 62 -4.42 8.97 12.17
CA HIS A 62 -4.70 7.87 11.23
C HIS A 62 -5.26 8.42 9.90
N ARG A 63 -6.19 9.38 9.98
CA ARG A 63 -6.75 10.05 8.81
C ARG A 63 -5.70 10.88 8.06
N ALA A 64 -4.82 11.56 8.79
CA ALA A 64 -3.73 12.35 8.22
C ALA A 64 -2.67 11.46 7.53
N VAL A 65 -2.39 10.28 8.08
CA VAL A 65 -1.54 9.25 7.44
C VAL A 65 -2.13 8.83 6.09
N GLY A 66 -3.45 8.71 5.96
CA GLY A 66 -4.10 8.42 4.68
C GLY A 66 -3.87 9.50 3.61
N GLU A 67 -3.88 10.78 4.00
CA GLU A 67 -3.53 11.87 3.08
C GLU A 67 -2.03 11.88 2.76
N ALA A 68 -1.16 11.70 3.77
CA ALA A 68 0.29 11.61 3.58
C ALA A 68 0.69 10.42 2.70
N LEU A 69 -0.05 9.31 2.74
CA LEU A 69 0.17 8.15 1.88
C LEU A 69 0.06 8.50 0.39
N LYS A 70 -0.88 9.39 0.02
CA LYS A 70 -1.02 9.87 -1.37
C LYS A 70 0.24 10.58 -1.85
N ALA A 71 0.86 11.39 -0.99
CA ALA A 71 2.14 12.02 -1.30
C ALA A 71 3.28 10.99 -1.32
N PHE A 72 3.31 10.07 -0.36
CA PHE A 72 4.33 9.05 -0.23
C PHE A 72 4.42 8.16 -1.48
N VAL A 73 3.30 7.60 -1.96
CA VAL A 73 3.31 6.73 -3.16
C VAL A 73 3.75 7.47 -4.42
N ARG A 74 3.51 8.78 -4.50
CA ARG A 74 3.87 9.61 -5.67
C ARG A 74 5.33 10.04 -5.69
N HIS A 75 5.88 10.34 -4.52
CA HIS A 75 7.16 11.07 -4.41
C HIS A 75 8.28 10.29 -3.74
N ALA A 76 7.96 9.24 -2.97
CA ALA A 76 8.99 8.39 -2.39
C ALA A 76 9.71 7.60 -3.49
N THR A 77 10.98 7.27 -3.24
CA THR A 77 11.81 6.55 -4.19
C THR A 77 12.34 5.26 -3.60
N LEU A 78 12.29 4.20 -4.40
CA LEU A 78 12.88 2.91 -4.07
C LEU A 78 13.60 2.41 -5.32
N LYS A 79 14.73 1.71 -5.15
CA LYS A 79 15.40 1.02 -6.26
C LYS A 79 14.82 -0.39 -6.42
N PRO A 80 14.71 -0.92 -7.65
CA PRO A 80 14.40 -2.34 -7.83
C PRO A 80 15.39 -3.23 -7.08
N GLY A 81 14.91 -4.36 -6.59
CA GLY A 81 15.75 -5.28 -5.83
C GLY A 81 14.95 -6.37 -5.12
N ARG A 82 15.70 -7.29 -4.51
CA ARG A 82 15.14 -8.33 -3.65
C ARG A 82 15.08 -7.82 -2.22
N PHE A 83 13.88 -7.79 -1.65
CA PHE A 83 13.64 -7.33 -0.29
C PHE A 83 13.09 -8.46 0.57
N THR A 84 13.47 -8.46 1.84
CA THR A 84 12.92 -9.35 2.86
C THR A 84 12.34 -8.49 3.97
N TYR A 85 11.20 -8.87 4.51
CA TYR A 85 10.60 -8.20 5.66
C TYR A 85 9.91 -9.20 6.57
N HIS A 86 9.87 -8.89 7.87
CA HIS A 86 9.07 -9.66 8.83
C HIS A 86 7.60 -9.36 8.62
N ASN A 87 6.78 -10.41 8.50
CA ASN A 87 5.34 -10.30 8.37
C ASN A 87 4.76 -9.62 9.63
N PRO A 88 4.21 -8.39 9.52
CA PRO A 88 3.71 -7.66 10.68
C PRO A 88 2.60 -8.39 11.43
N LEU A 89 1.86 -9.27 10.74
CA LEU A 89 0.72 -9.99 11.28
C LEU A 89 1.07 -11.40 11.78
N GLU A 90 2.36 -11.76 11.88
CA GLU A 90 2.80 -13.10 12.34
C GLU A 90 2.19 -13.50 13.70
N LYS A 91 1.89 -12.53 14.55
CA LYS A 91 1.33 -12.74 15.89
C LYS A 91 -0.19 -12.88 15.92
N LEU A 92 -0.88 -12.62 14.82
CA LEU A 92 -2.32 -12.73 14.71
C LEU A 92 -2.71 -14.11 14.19
N ASP A 93 -3.96 -14.52 14.44
CA ASP A 93 -4.51 -15.70 13.81
C ASP A 93 -4.87 -15.40 12.35
N LEU A 94 -3.94 -15.70 11.45
CA LEU A 94 -4.09 -15.47 10.01
C LEU A 94 -5.09 -16.39 9.32
N SER A 95 -5.74 -17.32 10.04
CA SER A 95 -6.87 -18.07 9.49
C SER A 95 -8.15 -17.23 9.40
N GLU A 96 -8.22 -16.12 10.15
CA GLU A 96 -9.37 -15.21 10.15
C GLU A 96 -9.31 -14.15 9.03
N PHE A 97 -8.17 -14.03 8.34
CA PHE A 97 -7.93 -13.01 7.32
C PHE A 97 -7.70 -13.64 5.94
N GLU A 98 -8.59 -13.40 4.99
CA GLU A 98 -8.49 -13.94 3.62
C GLU A 98 -7.59 -13.09 2.70
N ASP A 99 -7.32 -11.85 3.09
CA ASP A 99 -6.72 -10.77 2.31
C ASP A 99 -5.23 -10.56 2.56
N VAL A 100 -4.60 -11.38 3.41
CA VAL A 100 -3.18 -11.29 3.73
C VAL A 100 -2.29 -11.99 2.70
N PHE A 101 -1.04 -11.55 2.59
CA PHE A 101 -0.07 -12.20 1.69
C PHE A 101 0.08 -13.69 2.05
N ARG A 102 -0.06 -14.57 1.05
CA ARG A 102 0.14 -16.01 1.16
C ARG A 102 1.17 -16.47 0.15
N ASP A 103 2.13 -17.26 0.60
CA ASP A 103 3.08 -17.90 -0.30
C ASP A 103 2.34 -18.88 -1.22
N ALA A 104 2.54 -18.73 -2.54
CA ALA A 104 1.79 -19.48 -3.53
C ALA A 104 2.05 -21.00 -3.49
N ALA A 105 3.23 -21.43 -3.00
CA ALA A 105 3.57 -22.85 -2.92
C ALA A 105 2.96 -23.54 -1.70
N THR A 106 2.81 -22.81 -0.59
CA THR A 106 2.36 -23.36 0.69
C THR A 106 0.94 -22.94 1.08
N GLY A 107 0.40 -21.88 0.47
CA GLY A 107 -0.87 -21.26 0.85
C GLY A 107 -0.85 -20.57 2.22
N ARG A 108 0.33 -20.46 2.85
CA ARG A 108 0.51 -19.92 4.20
C ARG A 108 1.16 -18.55 4.14
N SER A 109 0.84 -17.70 5.10
CA SER A 109 1.60 -16.47 5.34
C SER A 109 2.88 -16.82 6.09
N PRO A 110 4.07 -16.59 5.51
CA PRO A 110 5.33 -16.90 6.18
C PRO A 110 5.67 -15.81 7.22
N ALA A 111 6.50 -16.16 8.21
CA ALA A 111 7.03 -15.21 9.19
C ALA A 111 7.95 -14.15 8.55
N GLN A 112 8.65 -14.53 7.49
CA GLN A 112 9.43 -13.63 6.65
C GLN A 112 8.96 -13.73 5.21
N ILE A 113 8.65 -12.59 4.62
CA ILE A 113 8.24 -12.47 3.21
C ILE A 113 9.43 -11.94 2.43
N THR A 114 9.79 -12.63 1.35
CA THR A 114 10.84 -12.19 0.42
C THR A 114 10.22 -12.03 -0.96
N PHE A 115 10.42 -10.87 -1.57
CA PHE A 115 9.82 -10.53 -2.85
C PHE A 115 10.76 -9.64 -3.68
N ASP A 116 10.73 -9.85 -5.00
CA ASP A 116 11.54 -9.09 -5.96
C ASP A 116 10.73 -7.91 -6.50
N VAL A 117 11.02 -6.70 -6.00
CA VAL A 117 10.41 -5.48 -6.54
C VAL A 117 11.12 -5.09 -7.83
N THR A 118 10.36 -5.11 -8.93
CA THR A 118 10.85 -4.80 -10.28
C THR A 118 10.63 -3.33 -10.64
N ALA A 119 11.25 -2.88 -11.73
CA ALA A 119 11.01 -1.54 -12.27
C ALA A 119 9.54 -1.31 -12.67
N GLU A 120 8.81 -2.36 -13.05
CA GLU A 120 7.41 -2.25 -13.46
C GLU A 120 6.48 -2.00 -12.26
N HIS A 121 6.74 -2.67 -11.13
CA HIS A 121 6.05 -2.37 -9.88
C HIS A 121 6.22 -0.89 -9.50
N LEU A 122 7.47 -0.42 -9.53
CA LEU A 122 7.81 0.97 -9.17
C LEU A 122 7.24 2.00 -10.15
N ALA A 123 7.05 1.62 -11.41
CA ALA A 123 6.39 2.48 -12.40
C ALA A 123 4.87 2.59 -12.15
N LEU A 124 4.25 1.59 -11.53
CA LEU A 124 2.81 1.60 -11.23
C LEU A 124 2.48 2.28 -9.90
N ILE A 125 3.32 2.16 -8.87
CA ILE A 125 3.06 2.68 -7.51
C ILE A 125 2.65 4.17 -7.51
N PRO A 126 3.32 5.10 -8.23
CA PRO A 126 2.93 6.51 -8.28
C PRO A 126 1.55 6.78 -8.89
N HIS A 127 0.96 5.78 -9.54
CA HIS A 127 -0.33 5.88 -10.22
C HIS A 127 -1.46 5.19 -9.45
N LEU A 128 -1.18 4.61 -8.28
CA LEU A 128 -2.22 4.03 -7.44
C LEU A 128 -3.24 5.11 -7.04
N ALA A 129 -4.51 4.80 -7.26
CA ALA A 129 -5.65 5.65 -6.92
C ALA A 129 -5.93 5.55 -5.40
N VAL A 130 -5.05 6.14 -4.59
CA VAL A 130 -5.18 6.12 -3.13
C VAL A 130 -6.35 6.98 -2.67
N ILE A 131 -7.28 6.35 -1.95
CA ILE A 131 -8.49 6.93 -1.37
C ILE A 131 -8.54 6.66 0.14
N TRP A 132 -9.49 7.32 0.81
CA TRP A 132 -9.91 6.94 2.15
C TRP A 132 -11.15 6.06 2.04
N ASP A 133 -11.06 4.80 2.48
CA ASP A 133 -12.23 3.93 2.62
C ASP A 133 -12.97 4.33 3.89
N ALA A 134 -14.13 4.98 3.73
CA ALA A 134 -14.93 5.46 4.85
C ALA A 134 -15.66 4.34 5.60
N GLU A 135 -15.93 3.21 4.94
CA GLU A 135 -16.60 2.07 5.55
C GLU A 135 -15.64 1.30 6.45
N ARG A 136 -14.40 1.11 5.98
CA ARG A 136 -13.34 0.40 6.71
C ARG A 136 -12.46 1.32 7.56
N ALA A 137 -12.64 2.64 7.45
CA ALA A 137 -11.89 3.68 8.14
C ALA A 137 -10.35 3.57 7.96
N VAL A 138 -9.91 3.23 6.74
CA VAL A 138 -8.48 3.05 6.42
C VAL A 138 -8.11 3.62 5.05
N PRO A 139 -6.82 3.92 4.80
CA PRO A 139 -6.33 4.20 3.45
C PRO A 139 -6.46 2.97 2.54
N ALA A 140 -6.92 3.17 1.31
CA ALA A 140 -7.12 2.10 0.33
C ALA A 140 -6.70 2.55 -1.07
N VAL A 141 -6.51 1.59 -1.97
CA VAL A 141 -6.50 1.85 -3.41
C VAL A 141 -7.91 1.59 -3.96
N GLU A 142 -8.43 2.50 -4.79
CA GLU A 142 -9.75 2.37 -5.43
C GLU A 142 -9.81 1.08 -6.27
N ALA A 143 -10.58 0.09 -5.81
CA ALA A 143 -10.58 -1.25 -6.40
C ALA A 143 -11.28 -1.33 -7.75
N ALA A 144 -12.18 -0.39 -8.05
CA ALA A 144 -12.79 -0.29 -9.38
C ALA A 144 -11.83 0.29 -10.43
N GLU A 145 -10.93 1.18 -10.02
CA GLU A 145 -10.00 1.88 -10.91
C GLU A 145 -8.61 2.06 -10.27
N PRO A 146 -7.85 0.97 -10.00
CA PRO A 146 -6.66 1.01 -9.14
C PRO A 146 -5.54 1.92 -9.64
N TYR A 147 -5.47 2.18 -10.96
CA TYR A 147 -4.45 3.00 -11.61
C TYR A 147 -5.02 4.30 -12.21
N GLY A 148 -6.19 4.72 -11.69
CA GLY A 148 -6.94 5.89 -12.11
C GLY A 148 -8.01 5.58 -13.17
N ALA A 149 -8.85 6.58 -13.42
CA ALA A 149 -10.04 6.40 -14.24
C ALA A 149 -9.77 6.10 -15.71
N GLY A 150 -10.59 5.21 -16.28
CA GLY A 150 -10.70 4.96 -17.72
C GLY A 150 -10.06 3.67 -18.27
N ALA A 151 -10.47 3.33 -19.50
CA ALA A 151 -10.02 2.25 -20.41
C ALA A 151 -9.99 0.80 -19.90
N GLY A 152 -10.15 0.53 -18.60
CA GLY A 152 -10.08 -0.81 -18.01
C GLY A 152 -8.68 -1.12 -17.48
N LEU A 153 -8.60 -2.06 -16.52
CA LEU A 153 -7.39 -2.35 -15.73
C LEU A 153 -6.13 -2.54 -16.58
N ALA A 154 -6.19 -3.44 -17.57
CA ALA A 154 -5.02 -3.79 -18.39
C ALA A 154 -4.54 -2.59 -19.23
N ASP A 155 -5.46 -1.84 -19.83
CA ASP A 155 -5.12 -0.66 -20.63
C ASP A 155 -4.52 0.46 -19.76
N ALA A 156 -5.06 0.67 -18.57
CA ALA A 156 -4.52 1.63 -17.61
C ALA A 156 -3.07 1.27 -17.22
N MET A 157 -2.81 0.02 -16.85
CA MET A 157 -1.47 -0.45 -16.51
C MET A 157 -0.50 -0.35 -17.70
N ALA A 158 -0.92 -0.84 -18.87
CA ALA A 158 -0.11 -0.83 -20.07
C ALA A 158 0.31 0.59 -20.46
N ALA A 159 -0.61 1.56 -20.35
CA ALA A 159 -0.33 2.96 -20.57
C ALA A 159 0.72 3.53 -19.61
N ARG A 160 0.66 3.18 -18.31
CA ARG A 160 1.67 3.61 -17.31
C ARG A 160 3.05 2.99 -17.55
N LEU A 161 3.06 1.76 -18.03
CA LEU A 161 4.30 1.03 -18.34
C LEU A 161 4.87 1.38 -19.72
N GLY A 162 4.12 2.10 -20.57
CA GLY A 162 4.53 2.42 -21.93
C GLY A 162 4.62 1.19 -22.83
N ILE A 163 3.78 0.18 -22.60
CA ILE A 163 3.74 -1.07 -23.38
C ILE A 163 2.36 -1.26 -24.04
N PRO A 164 2.25 -2.09 -25.10
CA PRO A 164 0.95 -2.50 -25.63
C PRO A 164 0.20 -3.40 -24.64
N ALA A 165 -1.11 -3.17 -24.47
CA ALA A 165 -1.96 -4.06 -23.66
C ALA A 165 -2.18 -5.42 -24.35
N ALA A 166 -2.36 -5.41 -25.67
CA ALA A 166 -2.62 -6.62 -26.45
C ALA A 166 -1.47 -7.64 -26.33
N GLY A 167 -1.79 -8.84 -25.87
CA GLY A 167 -0.83 -9.92 -25.67
C GLY A 167 -0.02 -9.82 -24.37
N ALA A 168 -0.31 -8.84 -23.51
CA ALA A 168 0.33 -8.66 -22.21
C ALA A 168 -0.60 -9.03 -21.03
N GLU A 169 -1.81 -9.54 -21.29
CA GLU A 169 -2.90 -9.68 -20.31
C GLU A 169 -2.47 -10.51 -19.09
N GLY A 170 -1.93 -11.71 -19.31
CA GLY A 170 -1.49 -12.58 -18.21
C GLY A 170 -0.28 -12.05 -17.44
N ARG A 171 0.54 -11.19 -18.06
CA ARG A 171 1.65 -10.51 -17.37
C ARG A 171 1.13 -9.37 -16.50
N LEU A 172 0.21 -8.57 -17.04
CA LEU A 172 -0.41 -7.44 -16.33
C LEU A 172 -1.25 -7.93 -15.15
N ASP A 173 -2.01 -9.01 -15.33
CA ASP A 173 -2.77 -9.64 -14.25
C ASP A 173 -1.87 -10.10 -13.10
N ARG A 174 -0.75 -10.79 -13.41
CA ARG A 174 0.24 -11.17 -12.41
C ARG A 174 0.83 -9.94 -11.71
N LEU A 175 1.27 -8.95 -12.50
CA LEU A 175 1.88 -7.73 -11.98
C LEU A 175 0.92 -6.98 -11.05
N HIS A 176 -0.38 -7.01 -11.34
CA HIS A 176 -1.41 -6.38 -10.51
C HIS A 176 -1.54 -7.06 -9.14
N HIS A 177 -1.62 -8.39 -9.09
CA HIS A 177 -1.65 -9.12 -7.81
C HIS A 177 -0.35 -8.97 -7.02
N GLU A 178 0.78 -8.90 -7.72
CA GLU A 178 2.10 -8.63 -7.13
C GLU A 178 2.21 -7.23 -6.48
N MET A 179 1.26 -6.31 -6.75
CA MET A 179 1.25 -4.99 -6.12
C MET A 179 1.03 -5.03 -4.61
N GLN A 180 0.40 -6.07 -4.05
CA GLN A 180 0.26 -6.21 -2.59
C GLN A 180 1.64 -6.27 -1.90
N PRO A 181 2.49 -7.29 -2.15
CA PRO A 181 3.82 -7.34 -1.53
C PRO A 181 4.73 -6.20 -2.01
N ALA A 182 4.59 -5.73 -3.26
CA ALA A 182 5.39 -4.62 -3.76
C ALA A 182 5.08 -3.31 -3.01
N LEU A 183 3.81 -3.00 -2.76
CA LEU A 183 3.41 -1.83 -1.99
C LEU A 183 3.87 -1.97 -0.53
N GLN A 184 3.70 -3.14 0.09
CA GLN A 184 4.18 -3.37 1.47
C GLN A 184 5.68 -3.07 1.62
N ILE A 185 6.50 -3.51 0.65
CA ILE A 185 7.94 -3.23 0.60
C ILE A 185 8.20 -1.75 0.35
N PHE A 186 7.46 -1.13 -0.57
CA PHE A 186 7.61 0.28 -0.88
C PHE A 186 7.35 1.16 0.35
N LEU A 187 6.26 0.93 1.09
CA LEU A 187 5.96 1.69 2.31
C LEU A 187 7.05 1.55 3.35
N ARG A 188 7.66 0.37 3.46
CA ARG A 188 8.68 0.07 4.48
C ARG A 188 10.06 0.64 4.13
N TYR A 189 10.45 0.63 2.86
CA TYR A 189 11.84 0.85 2.44
C TYR A 189 12.05 2.05 1.52
N ALA A 190 10.99 2.66 0.97
CA ALA A 190 11.17 3.84 0.12
C ALA A 190 11.63 5.05 0.95
N ASP A 191 12.40 5.91 0.29
CA ASP A 191 12.95 7.12 0.84
C ASP A 191 12.16 8.34 0.36
N ILE A 192 11.76 9.17 1.32
CA ILE A 192 11.12 10.47 1.13
C ILE A 192 11.62 11.42 2.23
N ALA A 193 11.78 12.70 1.92
CA ALA A 193 12.10 13.71 2.92
C ALA A 193 10.81 14.24 3.57
N PRO A 194 10.81 14.68 4.84
CA PRO A 194 9.68 15.42 5.37
C PRO A 194 9.53 16.77 4.63
N GLY A 195 8.30 17.25 4.50
CA GLY A 195 7.96 18.55 3.92
C GLY A 195 6.66 18.56 3.12
N PRO A 196 6.37 19.70 2.45
CA PRO A 196 5.18 19.87 1.63
C PRO A 196 5.32 19.20 0.25
N TYR A 197 4.27 18.48 -0.16
CA TYR A 197 4.17 17.80 -1.46
C TYR A 197 2.89 18.20 -2.21
N ARG A 198 2.92 18.05 -3.54
CA ARG A 198 1.78 18.34 -4.44
C ARG A 198 1.44 17.13 -5.31
#